data_AF-A0A0F8X0N7-F1
#
_entry.id   AF-A0A0F8X0N7-F1
#
_cell.length_a   1.000
_cell.length_b   1.000
_cell.length_c   1.000
_cell.angle_alpha   90.00
_cell.angle_beta   90.00
_cell.angle_gamma   90.00
#
_symmetry.space_group_name_H-M   'P 1'
#
loop_
_entity.id
_entity.type
_entity.pdbx_description
1 polymer ?
#
loop_
_entity_poly.entity_id
_entity_poly.type
_entity_poly.pdbx_seq_one_letter_code
_entity_poly.pdbx_strand_id
1 'polypeptide(L)'
;KATEKKQKLHLLKRMFNIGMYIDPKGEGLVDICLRYGQLCNQDDESEEGLYLMQYFMATLNPEIVIPESDTKIFKARLQKYVNKFPESKFLKSFTVEEKAPKELLAQLEKIAGLTEEKKKWYQRYENLLNREGYPIPYLIRHKALLNVSNFLHLWELSKIADKDHKQYQLTISIGTELYKLRDIKNFKKRIPLVDEVSLVVLFDLGLLEYLFLIFPEVAIAKNTILNLQMLAQQFFCTSHATKAKSIVELLSKHVDTIKQPSSNTTTEENHIFYELDCIKSAYDSSIHIYYTDDAIARLYVCEDDHYNDTISTIDIITILKEYSLITQEEAAEKFAQLCAFNVMGTPIHYNDILIVLKADLPEG
;
A
#
# COMPACT_ATOMS: atom_id res chain seq x y z
N LYS A 1 3.65 -24.09 28.82
CA LYS A 1 4.88 -24.77 28.30
C LYS A 1 4.51 -25.39 26.96
N ALA A 2 4.98 -24.83 25.83
CA ALA A 2 4.79 -25.48 24.52
C ALA A 2 5.65 -26.75 24.48
N THR A 3 5.02 -27.91 24.31
CA THR A 3 5.65 -29.23 24.45
C THR A 3 6.30 -29.74 23.17
N GLU A 4 5.91 -29.21 22.00
CA GLU A 4 6.46 -29.60 20.70
C GLU A 4 7.39 -28.54 20.10
N LYS A 5 8.50 -28.99 19.51
CA LYS A 5 9.50 -28.14 18.81
C LYS A 5 8.86 -27.17 17.81
N LYS A 6 7.89 -27.65 17.02
CA LYS A 6 7.14 -26.86 16.04
C LYS A 6 6.34 -25.72 16.68
N GLN A 7 5.68 -25.99 17.81
CA GLN A 7 4.93 -24.96 18.54
C GLN A 7 5.87 -23.88 19.11
N LYS A 8 7.05 -24.26 19.61
CA LYS A 8 8.06 -23.30 20.08
C LYS A 8 8.58 -22.42 18.95
N LEU A 9 8.91 -22.99 17.79
CA LEU A 9 9.33 -22.23 16.61
C LEU A 9 8.26 -21.26 16.14
N HIS A 10 6.99 -21.68 16.12
CA HIS A 10 5.86 -20.82 15.76
C HIS A 10 5.67 -19.66 16.72
N LEU A 11 5.78 -19.91 18.03
CA LEU A 11 5.70 -18.85 19.04
C LEU A 11 6.87 -17.87 18.94
N LEU A 12 8.10 -18.36 18.76
CA LEU A 12 9.28 -17.50 18.57
C LEU A 12 9.16 -16.65 17.31
N LYS A 13 8.66 -17.22 16.20
CA LYS A 13 8.36 -16.47 14.97
C LYS A 13 7.35 -15.35 15.24
N ARG A 14 6.26 -15.64 15.95
CA ARG A 14 5.26 -14.62 16.31
C ARG A 14 5.83 -13.55 17.23
N MET A 15 6.60 -13.95 18.24
CA MET A 15 7.26 -13.02 19.16
C MET A 15 8.22 -12.09 18.43
N PHE A 16 9.01 -12.62 17.49
CA PHE A 16 9.90 -11.82 16.65
C PHE A 16 9.10 -10.80 15.83
N ASN A 17 8.03 -11.24 15.16
CA ASN A 17 7.19 -10.34 14.35
C ASN A 17 6.50 -9.25 15.20
N ILE A 18 6.02 -9.61 16.40
CA ILE A 18 5.43 -8.64 17.34
C ILE A 18 6.49 -7.66 17.85
N GLY A 19 7.68 -8.17 18.22
CA GLY A 19 8.80 -7.33 18.64
C GLY A 19 9.19 -6.34 17.55
N MET A 20 9.34 -6.80 16.30
CA MET A 20 9.60 -5.96 15.14
C MET A 20 8.50 -4.91 14.92
N TYR A 21 7.24 -5.25 15.19
CA TYR A 21 6.13 -4.31 15.05
C TYR A 21 6.14 -3.21 16.12
N ILE A 22 6.45 -3.58 17.37
CA ILE A 22 6.46 -2.67 18.52
C ILE A 22 7.71 -1.79 18.48
N ASP A 23 8.89 -2.41 18.43
CA ASP A 23 10.19 -1.75 18.42
C ASP A 23 11.18 -2.52 17.53
N PRO A 24 11.34 -2.12 16.26
CA PRO A 24 12.30 -2.70 15.33
C PRO A 24 13.77 -2.61 15.78
N LYS A 25 14.07 -1.75 16.77
CA LYS A 25 15.43 -1.52 17.28
C LYS A 25 15.68 -2.21 18.63
N GLY A 26 14.69 -2.90 19.17
CA GLY A 26 14.78 -3.50 20.51
C GLY A 26 15.83 -4.60 20.59
N GLU A 27 16.71 -4.53 21.59
CA GLU A 27 17.78 -5.51 21.82
C GLU A 27 17.25 -6.95 21.99
N GLY A 28 16.02 -7.10 22.51
CA GLY A 28 15.37 -8.40 22.71
C GLY A 28 15.10 -9.19 21.42
N LEU A 29 15.16 -8.55 20.24
CA LEU A 29 14.99 -9.23 18.95
C LEU A 29 16.13 -10.18 18.64
N VAL A 30 17.36 -9.82 19.01
CA VAL A 30 18.55 -10.67 18.82
C VAL A 30 18.40 -11.95 19.63
N ASP A 31 17.99 -11.84 20.89
CA ASP A 31 17.78 -12.99 21.77
C ASP A 31 16.71 -13.95 21.24
N ILE A 32 15.59 -13.41 20.75
CA ILE A 32 14.52 -14.21 20.15
C ILE A 32 15.04 -14.94 18.91
N CYS A 33 15.80 -14.25 18.05
CA CYS A 33 16.39 -14.83 16.86
C CYS A 33 17.41 -15.93 17.18
N LEU A 34 18.31 -15.69 18.15
CA LEU A 34 19.29 -16.70 18.59
C LEU A 34 18.61 -17.95 19.14
N ARG A 35 17.54 -17.80 19.94
CA ARG A 35 16.74 -18.93 20.43
C ARG A 35 16.03 -19.66 19.30
N TYR A 36 15.53 -18.96 18.29
CA TYR A 36 14.98 -19.58 17.09
C TYR A 36 16.07 -20.37 16.35
N GLY A 37 17.25 -19.78 16.17
CA GLY A 37 18.41 -20.37 15.51
C GLY A 37 18.98 -21.62 16.17
N GLN A 38 18.80 -21.77 17.50
CA GLN A 38 19.16 -22.99 18.24
C GLN A 38 18.17 -24.14 18.01
N LEU A 39 16.92 -23.82 17.66
CA LEU A 39 15.85 -24.79 17.48
C LEU A 39 15.60 -25.12 16.00
N CYS A 40 15.88 -24.23 15.07
CA CYS A 40 15.58 -24.45 13.65
C CYS A 40 16.40 -25.61 13.07
N ASN A 41 15.81 -26.30 12.09
CA ASN A 41 16.52 -27.31 11.32
C ASN A 41 17.32 -26.63 10.19
N GLN A 42 18.65 -26.69 10.26
CA GLN A 42 19.53 -26.14 9.21
C GLN A 42 19.38 -26.84 7.86
N ASP A 43 18.81 -28.05 7.84
CA ASP A 43 18.57 -28.81 6.63
C ASP A 43 17.23 -28.51 5.97
N ASP A 44 16.39 -27.67 6.60
CA ASP A 44 15.13 -27.19 6.04
C ASP A 44 15.32 -25.76 5.50
N GLU A 45 15.01 -25.57 4.21
CA GLU A 45 15.20 -24.28 3.52
C GLU A 45 14.41 -23.14 4.19
N SER A 46 13.18 -23.44 4.64
CA SER A 46 12.24 -22.46 5.17
C SER A 46 12.59 -22.08 6.61
N GLU A 47 12.92 -23.07 7.45
CA GLU A 47 13.31 -22.80 8.84
C GLU A 47 14.67 -22.09 8.91
N GLU A 48 15.68 -22.53 8.16
CA GLU A 48 17.00 -21.89 8.17
C GLU A 48 16.99 -20.53 7.48
N GLY A 49 16.27 -20.41 6.34
CA GLY A 49 16.12 -19.14 5.63
C GLY A 49 15.46 -18.07 6.50
N LEU A 50 14.42 -18.45 7.25
CA LEU A 50 13.76 -17.55 8.18
C LEU A 50 14.69 -17.10 9.32
N TYR A 51 15.46 -18.02 9.91
CA TYR A 51 16.46 -17.67 10.93
C TYR A 51 17.47 -16.65 10.39
N LEU A 52 18.04 -16.92 9.21
CA LEU A 52 19.07 -16.06 8.62
C LEU A 52 18.52 -14.66 8.30
N MET A 53 17.28 -14.58 7.79
CA MET A 53 16.59 -13.30 7.57
C MET A 53 16.34 -12.55 8.89
N GLN A 54 15.83 -13.22 9.90
CA GLN A 54 15.57 -12.62 11.22
C GLN A 54 16.85 -12.11 11.87
N TYR A 55 17.95 -12.87 11.76
CA TYR A 55 19.24 -12.47 12.30
C TYR A 55 19.75 -11.24 11.57
N PHE A 56 19.68 -11.22 10.24
CA PHE A 56 20.05 -10.04 9.47
C PHE A 56 19.23 -8.82 9.91
N MET A 57 17.90 -8.95 10.04
CA MET A 57 17.02 -7.86 10.47
C MET A 57 17.32 -7.35 11.88
N ALA A 58 17.47 -8.25 12.86
CA ALA A 58 17.76 -7.89 14.25
C ALA A 58 19.12 -7.20 14.42
N THR A 59 20.01 -7.30 13.42
CA THR A 59 21.37 -6.78 13.44
C THR A 59 21.59 -5.60 12.49
N LEU A 60 20.51 -5.09 11.87
CA LEU A 60 20.55 -3.88 11.04
C LEU A 60 20.80 -2.60 11.85
N ASN A 61 20.45 -2.58 13.14
CA ASN A 61 20.69 -1.42 13.99
C ASN A 61 22.18 -1.35 14.38
N PRO A 62 22.93 -0.32 13.97
CA PRO A 62 24.36 -0.20 14.28
C PRO A 62 24.66 -0.03 15.78
N GLU A 63 23.67 0.31 16.60
CA GLU A 63 23.81 0.46 18.05
C GLU A 63 23.83 -0.89 18.79
N ILE A 64 23.37 -1.97 18.15
CA ILE A 64 23.32 -3.31 18.75
C ILE A 64 24.71 -3.95 18.66
N VAL A 65 25.34 -4.17 19.81
CA VAL A 65 26.66 -4.84 19.90
C VAL A 65 26.46 -6.35 19.91
N ILE A 66 26.89 -7.01 18.84
CA ILE A 66 26.79 -8.46 18.69
C ILE A 66 28.15 -9.10 19.01
N PRO A 67 28.20 -10.17 19.81
CA PRO A 67 29.43 -10.91 20.03
C PRO A 67 30.03 -11.41 18.72
N GLU A 68 31.35 -11.27 18.56
CA GLU A 68 32.06 -11.70 17.34
C GLU A 68 31.91 -13.23 17.11
N SER A 69 31.71 -14.00 18.18
CA SER A 69 31.39 -15.44 18.12
C SER A 69 30.10 -15.72 17.33
N ASP A 70 29.06 -14.93 17.57
CA ASP A 70 27.74 -15.13 16.98
C ASP A 70 27.75 -14.70 15.51
N THR A 71 28.50 -13.64 15.20
CA THR A 71 28.74 -13.23 13.81
C THR A 71 29.47 -14.31 13.00
N LYS A 72 30.46 -14.99 13.60
CA LYS A 72 31.17 -16.09 12.93
C LYS A 72 30.25 -17.28 12.69
N ILE A 73 29.43 -17.66 13.68
CA ILE A 73 28.43 -18.72 13.54
C ILE A 73 27.43 -18.38 12.43
N PHE A 74 26.93 -17.15 12.41
CA PHE A 74 26.01 -16.68 11.38
C PHE A 74 26.64 -16.76 9.98
N LYS A 75 27.86 -16.23 9.79
CA LYS A 75 28.56 -16.28 8.49
C LYS A 75 28.77 -17.71 7.99
N ALA A 76 29.15 -18.63 8.88
CA ALA A 76 29.31 -20.04 8.53
C ALA A 76 27.98 -20.69 8.11
N ARG A 77 26.89 -20.41 8.84
CA ARG A 77 25.55 -20.89 8.51
C ARG A 77 25.04 -20.31 7.19
N LEU A 78 25.26 -19.02 6.95
CA LEU A 78 24.90 -18.35 5.70
C LEU A 78 25.62 -18.98 4.50
N GLN A 79 26.94 -19.23 4.60
CA GLN A 79 27.68 -19.92 3.54
C GLN A 79 27.15 -21.33 3.30
N LYS A 80 26.88 -22.09 4.36
CA LYS A 80 26.32 -23.44 4.25
C LYS A 80 24.93 -23.42 3.59
N TYR A 81 24.09 -22.45 3.93
CA TYR A 81 22.76 -22.27 3.36
C TYR A 81 22.83 -21.96 1.86
N VAL A 82 23.65 -20.99 1.46
CA VAL A 82 23.83 -20.59 0.05
C VAL A 82 24.33 -21.76 -0.80
N ASN A 83 25.28 -22.54 -0.28
CA ASN A 83 25.82 -23.70 -1.00
C ASN A 83 24.78 -24.84 -1.12
N LYS A 84 23.91 -25.00 -0.12
CA LYS A 84 22.91 -26.06 -0.09
C LYS A 84 21.63 -25.70 -0.87
N PHE A 85 21.24 -24.43 -0.87
CA PHE A 85 20.00 -23.91 -1.47
C PHE A 85 20.30 -22.76 -2.44
N PRO A 86 20.97 -23.02 -3.58
CA PRO A 86 21.37 -21.97 -4.52
C PRO A 86 20.18 -21.25 -5.17
N GLU A 87 19.05 -21.93 -5.33
CA GLU A 87 17.81 -21.38 -5.91
C GLU A 87 16.77 -21.03 -4.84
N SER A 88 17.20 -20.73 -3.62
CA SER A 88 16.28 -20.49 -2.51
C SER A 88 15.28 -19.36 -2.81
N LYS A 89 14.04 -19.54 -2.33
CA LYS A 89 13.01 -18.50 -2.36
C LYS A 89 13.17 -17.45 -1.25
N PHE A 90 13.98 -17.73 -0.23
CA PHE A 90 14.13 -16.88 0.95
C PHE A 90 15.40 -16.01 0.89
N LEU A 91 16.54 -16.60 0.57
CA LEU A 91 17.82 -15.88 0.50
C LEU A 91 18.63 -16.37 -0.70
N LYS A 92 18.91 -15.45 -1.63
CA LYS A 92 19.81 -15.69 -2.75
C LYS A 92 21.11 -14.92 -2.52
N SER A 93 22.23 -15.60 -2.68
CA SER A 93 23.55 -14.98 -2.66
C SER A 93 24.11 -14.94 -4.07
N PHE A 94 24.76 -13.84 -4.40
CA PHE A 94 25.47 -13.68 -5.66
C PHE A 94 26.83 -13.06 -5.37
N THR A 95 27.85 -13.55 -6.06
CA THR A 95 29.18 -12.97 -6.02
C THR A 95 29.30 -12.03 -7.19
N VAL A 96 29.43 -10.74 -6.90
CA VAL A 96 29.82 -9.76 -7.91
C VAL A 96 31.32 -9.90 -8.11
N GLU A 97 31.71 -10.65 -9.14
CA GLU A 97 33.04 -10.44 -9.74
C GLU A 97 33.05 -9.01 -10.30
N GLU A 98 34.19 -8.29 -10.24
CA GLU A 98 34.35 -6.97 -10.88
C GLU A 98 34.08 -7.10 -12.39
N LYS A 99 32.81 -7.01 -12.76
CA LYS A 99 32.29 -7.18 -14.11
C LYS A 99 31.78 -5.85 -14.62
N ALA A 100 31.78 -5.69 -15.93
CA ALA A 100 31.25 -4.51 -16.57
C ALA A 100 29.78 -4.27 -16.13
N PRO A 101 29.33 -3.01 -15.94
CA PRO A 101 28.00 -2.69 -15.39
C PRO A 101 26.81 -3.41 -16.06
N LYS A 102 26.92 -3.71 -17.36
CA LYS A 102 25.89 -4.44 -18.12
C LYS A 102 25.75 -5.91 -17.71
N GLU A 103 26.85 -6.57 -17.35
CA GLU A 103 26.84 -7.96 -16.92
C GLU A 103 26.27 -8.10 -15.50
N LEU A 104 26.51 -7.10 -14.65
CA LEU A 104 25.91 -7.01 -13.33
C LEU A 104 24.39 -6.83 -13.43
N LEU A 105 23.91 -5.94 -14.31
CA LEU A 105 22.49 -5.78 -14.58
C LEU A 105 21.85 -7.08 -15.09
N ALA A 106 22.47 -7.75 -16.06
CA ALA A 106 21.96 -9.01 -16.59
C ALA A 106 21.85 -10.12 -15.51
N GLN A 107 22.80 -10.14 -14.56
CA GLN A 107 22.76 -11.06 -13.43
C GLN A 107 21.65 -10.70 -12.43
N LEU A 108 21.48 -9.43 -12.09
CA LEU A 108 20.39 -8.97 -11.23
C LEU A 108 19.01 -9.26 -11.83
N GLU A 109 18.85 -9.05 -13.13
CA GLU A 109 17.61 -9.35 -13.85
C GLU A 109 17.30 -10.86 -13.84
N LYS A 110 18.32 -11.71 -14.01
CA LYS A 110 18.16 -13.16 -13.88
C LYS A 110 17.70 -13.56 -12.47
N ILE A 111 18.28 -12.94 -11.43
CA ILE A 111 17.92 -13.21 -10.03
C ILE A 111 16.50 -12.75 -9.72
N ALA A 112 16.11 -11.57 -10.22
CA ALA A 112 14.76 -11.02 -10.10
C ALA A 112 13.72 -11.79 -10.94
N GLY A 113 14.14 -12.78 -11.74
CA GLY A 113 13.25 -13.53 -12.62
C GLY A 113 12.65 -12.67 -13.74
N LEU A 114 13.36 -11.61 -14.14
CA LEU A 114 13.02 -10.71 -15.24
C LEU A 114 13.49 -11.30 -16.56
N THR A 115 12.63 -12.10 -17.18
CA THR A 115 12.84 -12.56 -18.54
C THR A 115 12.68 -11.39 -19.52
N GLU A 116 13.33 -11.48 -20.69
CA GLU A 116 13.14 -10.50 -21.77
C GLU A 116 11.67 -10.39 -22.19
N GLU A 117 10.91 -11.48 -22.10
CA GLU A 117 9.46 -11.48 -22.33
C GLU A 117 8.72 -10.61 -21.29
N LYS A 118 9.04 -10.77 -19.99
CA LYS A 118 8.46 -9.92 -18.94
C LYS A 118 8.85 -8.46 -19.11
N LYS A 119 10.10 -8.15 -19.48
CA LYS A 119 10.51 -6.76 -19.74
C LYS A 119 9.73 -6.15 -20.90
N LYS A 120 9.57 -6.89 -22.01
CA LYS A 120 8.76 -6.45 -23.15
C LYS A 120 7.29 -6.27 -22.75
N TRP A 121 6.78 -7.15 -21.88
CA TRP A 121 5.44 -7.02 -21.32
C TRP A 121 5.30 -5.70 -20.53
N TYR A 122 6.20 -5.43 -19.57
CA TYR A 122 6.20 -4.19 -18.80
C TYR A 122 6.35 -2.95 -19.70
N GLN A 123 7.29 -2.95 -20.64
CA GLN A 123 7.47 -1.85 -21.60
C GLN A 123 6.22 -1.61 -22.44
N ARG A 124 5.54 -2.67 -22.87
CA ARG A 124 4.28 -2.54 -23.62
C ARG A 124 3.21 -1.87 -22.76
N TYR A 125 3.03 -2.31 -21.52
CA TYR A 125 2.02 -1.77 -20.62
C TYR A 125 2.34 -0.33 -20.19
N GLU A 126 3.59 -0.01 -19.89
CA GLU A 126 4.03 1.35 -19.58
C GLU A 126 3.79 2.31 -20.76
N ASN A 127 4.11 1.88 -21.99
CA ASN A 127 3.79 2.66 -23.19
C ASN A 127 2.27 2.83 -23.40
N LEU A 128 1.47 1.83 -23.05
CA LEU A 128 0.01 1.90 -23.12
C LEU A 128 -0.58 2.83 -22.04
N LEU A 129 0.02 2.88 -20.85
CA LEU A 129 -0.37 3.79 -19.78
C LEU A 129 0.02 5.24 -20.06
N ASN A 130 1.14 5.45 -20.75
CA ASN A 130 1.57 6.77 -21.21
C ASN A 130 0.74 7.31 -22.37
N ARG A 131 0.15 6.42 -23.18
CA ARG A 131 -0.76 6.80 -24.26
C ARG A 131 -2.18 6.90 -23.70
N GLU A 132 -2.83 8.03 -23.93
CA GLU A 132 -4.24 8.21 -23.57
C GLU A 132 -5.08 7.13 -24.27
N GLY A 133 -5.62 6.16 -23.53
CA GLY A 133 -6.52 5.16 -24.09
C GLY A 133 -6.56 3.79 -23.42
N TYR A 134 -5.61 3.42 -22.56
CA TYR A 134 -5.68 2.14 -21.84
C TYR A 134 -5.98 2.35 -20.35
N PRO A 135 -7.23 2.14 -19.90
CA PRO A 135 -7.60 2.44 -18.53
C PRO A 135 -7.27 1.26 -17.62
N ILE A 136 -6.05 1.24 -17.08
CA ILE A 136 -5.75 0.37 -15.92
C ILE A 136 -6.08 1.16 -14.65
N PRO A 137 -6.99 0.64 -13.80
CA PRO A 137 -7.26 1.21 -12.49
C PRO A 137 -5.96 1.47 -11.73
N TYR A 138 -5.81 2.68 -11.22
CA TYR A 138 -4.72 3.11 -10.37
C TYR A 138 -4.41 2.11 -9.25
N LEU A 139 -5.45 1.55 -8.61
CA LEU A 139 -5.31 0.58 -7.52
C LEU A 139 -4.38 -0.59 -7.87
N ILE A 140 -4.54 -1.16 -9.07
CA ILE A 140 -3.77 -2.33 -9.53
C ILE A 140 -2.62 -1.95 -10.46
N ARG A 141 -2.47 -0.67 -10.81
CA ARG A 141 -1.53 -0.21 -11.84
C ARG A 141 -0.08 -0.49 -11.48
N HIS A 142 0.26 -0.52 -10.18
CA HIS A 142 1.59 -0.91 -9.71
C HIS A 142 2.03 -2.29 -10.23
N LYS A 143 1.10 -3.24 -10.43
CA LYS A 143 1.40 -4.56 -10.99
C LYS A 143 1.80 -4.53 -12.47
N ALA A 144 1.42 -3.46 -13.19
CA ALA A 144 1.76 -3.25 -14.59
C ALA A 144 3.04 -2.42 -14.78
N LEU A 145 3.69 -1.98 -13.69
CA LEU A 145 4.88 -1.13 -13.73
C LEU A 145 6.06 -1.83 -13.07
N LEU A 146 7.18 -1.93 -13.80
CA LEU A 146 8.34 -2.70 -13.35
C LEU A 146 8.98 -2.17 -12.06
N ASN A 147 9.04 -0.84 -11.93
CA ASN A 147 9.76 -0.16 -10.85
C ASN A 147 8.87 0.22 -9.65
N VAL A 148 7.63 -0.26 -9.63
CA VAL A 148 6.65 0.09 -8.61
C VAL A 148 6.29 -1.15 -7.82
N SER A 149 6.61 -1.13 -6.53
CA SER A 149 6.50 -2.31 -5.66
C SER A 149 5.07 -2.59 -5.19
N ASN A 150 4.29 -1.54 -4.92
CA ASN A 150 2.92 -1.63 -4.44
C ASN A 150 2.18 -0.29 -4.70
N PHE A 151 0.87 -0.24 -4.40
CA PHE A 151 0.07 0.96 -4.62
C PHE A 151 0.47 2.16 -3.74
N LEU A 152 1.01 1.94 -2.52
CA LEU A 152 1.53 3.04 -1.68
C LEU A 152 2.77 3.65 -2.32
N HIS A 153 3.65 2.82 -2.89
CA HIS A 153 4.80 3.31 -3.64
C HIS A 153 4.36 4.08 -4.89
N LEU A 154 3.34 3.60 -5.60
CA LEU A 154 2.74 4.34 -6.71
C LEU A 154 2.25 5.73 -6.27
N TRP A 155 1.62 5.81 -5.11
CA TRP A 155 1.12 7.07 -4.54
C TRP A 155 2.23 8.05 -4.16
N GLU A 156 3.35 7.61 -3.59
CA GLU A 156 4.46 8.55 -3.35
C GLU A 156 5.12 9.00 -4.65
N LEU A 157 5.23 8.11 -5.64
CA LEU A 157 5.72 8.48 -6.96
C LEU A 157 4.80 9.51 -7.63
N SER A 158 3.48 9.38 -7.50
CA SER A 158 2.54 10.31 -8.15
C SER A 158 2.71 11.75 -7.66
N LYS A 159 3.01 11.93 -6.37
CA LYS A 159 3.23 13.26 -5.78
C LYS A 159 4.50 13.96 -6.27
N ILE A 160 5.49 13.19 -6.75
CA ILE A 160 6.79 13.71 -7.18
C ILE A 160 6.90 13.72 -8.72
N ALA A 161 6.16 12.85 -9.41
CA ALA A 161 6.24 12.68 -10.84
C ALA A 161 5.83 13.95 -11.61
N ASP A 162 6.56 14.23 -12.70
CA ASP A 162 6.18 15.32 -13.60
C ASP A 162 4.84 15.06 -14.28
N LYS A 163 4.22 16.14 -14.77
CA LYS A 163 2.95 16.10 -15.49
C LYS A 163 2.95 15.22 -16.74
N ASP A 164 4.13 15.00 -17.33
CA ASP A 164 4.31 14.16 -18.52
C ASP A 164 4.26 12.65 -18.19
N HIS A 165 4.51 12.27 -16.94
CA HIS A 165 4.50 10.87 -16.50
C HIS A 165 3.10 10.42 -16.05
N LYS A 166 2.18 10.36 -17.03
CA LYS A 166 0.77 10.01 -16.80
C LYS A 166 0.57 8.62 -16.20
N GLN A 167 1.50 7.68 -16.42
CA GLN A 167 1.41 6.34 -15.85
C GLN A 167 1.36 6.34 -14.31
N TYR A 168 1.93 7.36 -13.65
CA TYR A 168 1.93 7.49 -12.20
C TYR A 168 0.78 8.33 -11.64
N GLN A 169 0.00 9.00 -12.48
CA GLN A 169 -0.99 9.96 -11.99
C GLN A 169 -2.32 9.29 -11.63
N LEU A 170 -2.89 9.70 -10.48
CA LEU A 170 -4.24 9.33 -10.09
C LEU A 170 -5.25 10.19 -10.85
N THR A 171 -6.32 9.60 -11.34
CA THR A 171 -7.42 10.31 -12.00
C THR A 171 -8.69 10.13 -11.19
N ILE A 172 -9.17 11.22 -10.57
CA ILE A 172 -10.35 11.20 -9.68
C ILE A 172 -11.67 11.38 -10.42
N SER A 173 -11.61 12.03 -11.59
CA SER A 173 -12.74 12.26 -12.49
C SER A 173 -12.29 12.16 -13.95
N ILE A 174 -13.06 11.45 -14.78
CA ILE A 174 -12.82 11.28 -16.22
C ILE A 174 -13.83 12.15 -16.98
N GLY A 175 -13.33 12.93 -17.94
CA GLY A 175 -14.16 13.74 -18.84
C GLY A 175 -14.17 15.23 -18.52
N THR A 176 -14.54 16.03 -19.52
CA THR A 176 -14.70 17.50 -19.46
C THR A 176 -16.03 17.94 -18.86
N GLU A 177 -16.93 17.01 -18.52
CA GLU A 177 -18.10 17.35 -17.73
C GLU A 177 -17.63 17.70 -16.31
N LEU A 178 -17.77 18.98 -15.97
CA LEU A 178 -17.64 19.50 -14.62
C LEU A 178 -18.22 18.48 -13.64
N TYR A 179 -17.37 17.98 -12.74
CA TYR A 179 -17.77 17.10 -11.65
C TYR A 179 -19.12 17.57 -11.08
N LYS A 180 -20.15 16.74 -11.24
CA LYS A 180 -21.48 17.04 -10.74
C LYS A 180 -21.51 16.60 -9.29
N LEU A 181 -21.64 17.59 -8.39
CA LEU A 181 -21.90 17.36 -6.99
C LEU A 181 -23.07 16.40 -6.84
N ARG A 182 -22.81 15.29 -6.18
CA ARG A 182 -23.76 14.22 -6.01
C ARG A 182 -24.68 14.53 -4.81
N ASP A 183 -25.94 14.08 -4.82
CA ASP A 183 -26.91 14.40 -3.77
C ASP A 183 -26.56 13.75 -2.41
N ILE A 184 -25.94 14.55 -1.55
CA ILE A 184 -25.43 14.20 -0.21
C ILE A 184 -26.50 13.53 0.67
N LYS A 185 -27.78 13.89 0.51
CA LYS A 185 -28.86 13.36 1.36
C LYS A 185 -29.16 11.90 1.07
N ASN A 186 -28.94 11.44 -0.16
CA ASN A 186 -29.17 10.05 -0.53
C ASN A 186 -28.04 9.14 -0.05
N PHE A 187 -26.82 9.66 0.08
CA PHE A 187 -25.65 8.86 0.44
C PHE A 187 -25.52 8.55 1.92
N LYS A 188 -26.03 9.42 2.80
CA LYS A 188 -26.01 9.16 4.25
C LYS A 188 -26.80 7.92 4.68
N LYS A 189 -27.68 7.41 3.82
CA LYS A 189 -28.47 6.20 4.10
C LYS A 189 -27.73 4.91 3.73
N ARG A 190 -26.63 5.01 2.99
CA ARG A 190 -25.83 3.87 2.52
C ARG A 190 -24.48 3.87 3.22
N ILE A 191 -23.86 2.69 3.25
CA ILE A 191 -22.58 2.47 3.91
C ILE A 191 -21.47 2.67 2.88
N PRO A 192 -20.52 3.60 3.06
CA PRO A 192 -19.42 3.77 2.12
C PRO A 192 -18.52 2.53 2.13
N LEU A 193 -18.36 1.89 0.98
CA LEU A 193 -17.35 0.86 0.76
C LEU A 193 -16.09 1.53 0.23
N VAL A 194 -15.06 1.67 1.08
CA VAL A 194 -13.84 2.43 0.78
C VAL A 194 -12.72 1.50 0.34
N ASP A 195 -12.05 1.87 -0.75
CA ASP A 195 -10.87 1.15 -1.25
C ASP A 195 -9.54 1.67 -0.70
N GLU A 196 -8.46 0.97 -1.06
CA GLU A 196 -7.11 1.27 -0.54
C GLU A 196 -6.59 2.64 -0.99
N VAL A 197 -6.93 3.07 -2.21
CA VAL A 197 -6.47 4.35 -2.76
C VAL A 197 -7.12 5.50 -1.99
N SER A 198 -8.43 5.43 -1.79
CA SER A 198 -9.16 6.47 -1.05
C SER A 198 -8.77 6.55 0.41
N LEU A 199 -8.48 5.42 1.07
CA LEU A 199 -7.95 5.45 2.44
C LEU A 199 -6.63 6.22 2.52
N VAL A 200 -5.75 6.07 1.53
CA VAL A 200 -4.46 6.76 1.49
C VAL A 200 -4.61 8.23 1.16
N VAL A 201 -5.47 8.59 0.21
CA VAL A 201 -5.76 9.98 -0.13
C VAL A 201 -6.35 10.72 1.07
N LEU A 202 -7.35 10.12 1.74
CA LEU A 202 -7.93 10.67 2.96
C LEU A 202 -6.88 10.81 4.08
N PHE A 203 -5.99 9.84 4.24
CA PHE A 203 -4.93 9.91 5.24
C PHE A 203 -3.97 11.08 4.99
N ASP A 204 -3.47 11.23 3.76
CA ASP A 204 -2.53 12.30 3.41
C ASP A 204 -3.15 13.71 3.47
N LEU A 205 -4.46 13.82 3.27
CA LEU A 205 -5.19 15.07 3.46
C LEU A 205 -5.56 15.35 4.92
N GLY A 206 -5.35 14.39 5.84
CA GLY A 206 -5.81 14.50 7.23
C GLY A 206 -7.33 14.44 7.38
N LEU A 207 -8.03 13.78 6.44
CA LEU A 207 -9.49 13.68 6.38
C LEU A 207 -10.02 12.30 6.81
N LEU A 208 -9.15 11.33 7.10
CA LEU A 208 -9.58 9.96 7.38
C LEU A 208 -10.45 9.83 8.66
N GLU A 209 -10.14 10.57 9.72
CA GLU A 209 -10.98 10.56 10.94
C GLU A 209 -12.37 11.17 10.69
N TYR A 210 -12.43 12.20 9.84
CA TYR A 210 -13.68 12.85 9.47
C TYR A 210 -14.65 11.92 8.73
N LEU A 211 -14.15 10.92 8.02
CA LEU A 211 -14.98 9.89 7.40
C LEU A 211 -15.90 9.22 8.43
N PHE A 212 -15.33 8.84 9.58
CA PHE A 212 -16.06 8.19 10.68
C PHE A 212 -16.95 9.15 11.48
N LEU A 213 -16.78 10.46 11.32
CA LEU A 213 -17.70 11.47 11.85
C LEU A 213 -18.93 11.65 10.97
N ILE A 214 -18.76 11.56 9.65
CA ILE A 214 -19.85 11.71 8.68
C ILE A 214 -20.73 10.46 8.62
N PHE A 215 -20.11 9.29 8.60
CA PHE A 215 -20.78 8.01 8.41
C PHE A 215 -20.83 7.20 9.70
N PRO A 216 -22.01 6.76 10.17
CA PRO A 216 -22.13 5.92 11.35
C PRO A 216 -21.39 4.58 11.22
N GLU A 217 -21.37 4.03 10.01
CA GLU A 217 -20.69 2.79 9.66
C GLU A 217 -19.93 2.99 8.35
N VAL A 218 -18.76 2.37 8.24
CA VAL A 218 -17.93 2.38 7.03
C VAL A 218 -17.58 0.95 6.66
N ALA A 219 -17.77 0.55 5.42
CA ALA A 219 -17.35 -0.75 4.92
C ALA A 219 -15.92 -0.65 4.34
N ILE A 220 -15.05 -1.56 4.77
CA ILE A 220 -13.72 -1.74 4.21
C ILE A 220 -13.55 -3.23 3.98
N ALA A 221 -13.35 -3.65 2.73
CA ALA A 221 -13.25 -5.06 2.39
C ALA A 221 -12.15 -5.76 3.20
N LYS A 222 -12.40 -7.01 3.61
CA LYS A 222 -11.42 -7.78 4.40
C LYS A 222 -10.05 -7.88 3.70
N ASN A 223 -10.06 -8.02 2.37
CA ASN A 223 -8.84 -8.09 1.57
C ASN A 223 -8.03 -6.79 1.64
N THR A 224 -8.70 -5.64 1.59
CA THR A 224 -8.08 -4.32 1.75
C THR A 224 -7.36 -4.17 3.10
N ILE A 225 -8.01 -4.57 4.20
CA ILE A 225 -7.38 -4.51 5.53
C ILE A 225 -6.18 -5.45 5.61
N LEU A 226 -6.31 -6.68 5.08
CA LEU A 226 -5.20 -7.64 5.05
C LEU A 226 -4.02 -7.12 4.23
N ASN A 227 -4.27 -6.52 3.07
CA ASN A 227 -3.24 -5.90 2.22
C ASN A 227 -2.51 -4.79 2.98
N LEU A 228 -3.25 -3.87 3.62
CA LEU A 228 -2.66 -2.79 4.42
C LEU A 228 -1.83 -3.34 5.60
N GLN A 229 -2.31 -4.38 6.27
CA GLN A 229 -1.56 -5.04 7.35
C GLN A 229 -0.28 -5.71 6.84
N MET A 230 -0.32 -6.36 5.67
CA MET A 230 0.87 -6.94 5.05
C MET A 230 1.90 -5.86 4.68
N LEU A 231 1.45 -4.72 4.15
CA LEU A 231 2.32 -3.58 3.83
C LEU A 231 2.91 -2.95 5.11
N ALA A 232 2.13 -2.85 6.18
CA ALA A 232 2.60 -2.35 7.48
C ALA A 232 3.63 -3.27 8.14
N GLN A 233 3.64 -4.56 7.80
CA GLN A 233 4.57 -5.57 8.33
C GLN A 233 5.84 -5.74 7.47
N GLN A 234 6.01 -4.95 6.40
CA GLN A 234 7.22 -5.07 5.57
C GLN A 234 8.47 -4.72 6.36
N PHE A 235 9.42 -5.66 6.36
CA PHE A 235 10.60 -5.65 7.23
C PHE A 235 11.62 -4.55 6.94
N PHE A 236 11.61 -4.02 5.72
CA PHE A 236 12.40 -2.86 5.36
C PHE A 236 11.54 -1.63 5.62
N CYS A 237 11.92 -0.83 6.62
CA CYS A 237 11.25 0.42 7.04
C CYS A 237 11.23 1.47 5.92
N THR A 238 10.49 1.20 4.84
CA THR A 238 10.23 2.18 3.79
C THR A 238 9.22 3.19 4.31
N SER A 239 9.27 4.43 3.80
CA SER A 239 8.28 5.47 4.11
C SER A 239 6.84 4.99 3.92
N HIS A 240 6.60 4.16 2.91
CA HIS A 240 5.32 3.52 2.61
C HIS A 240 4.86 2.53 3.69
N ALA A 241 5.77 1.72 4.26
CA ALA A 241 5.44 0.78 5.32
C ALA A 241 5.02 1.51 6.61
N THR A 242 5.71 2.60 6.96
CA THR A 242 5.33 3.47 8.08
C THR A 242 3.95 4.08 7.86
N LYS A 243 3.64 4.56 6.65
CA LYS A 243 2.31 5.05 6.30
C LYS A 243 1.23 3.99 6.45
N ALA A 244 1.46 2.78 5.92
CA ALA A 244 0.52 1.67 6.06
C ALA A 244 0.24 1.37 7.54
N LYS A 245 1.28 1.38 8.39
CA LYS A 245 1.15 1.22 9.84
C LYS A 245 0.28 2.32 10.46
N SER A 246 0.52 3.59 10.14
CA SER A 246 -0.28 4.70 10.66
C SER A 246 -1.75 4.63 10.23
N ILE A 247 -2.03 4.21 8.99
CA ILE A 247 -3.40 3.98 8.52
C ILE A 247 -4.05 2.85 9.32
N VAL A 248 -3.38 1.71 9.46
CA VAL A 248 -3.91 0.57 10.24
C VAL A 248 -4.16 0.95 11.71
N GLU A 249 -3.25 1.72 12.32
CA GLU A 249 -3.42 2.24 13.68
C GLU A 249 -4.64 3.15 13.80
N LEU A 250 -4.86 4.05 12.84
CA LEU A 250 -6.05 4.92 12.83
C LEU A 250 -7.33 4.09 12.65
N LEU A 251 -7.36 3.17 11.69
CA LEU A 251 -8.50 2.26 11.49
C LEU A 251 -8.79 1.43 12.74
N SER A 252 -7.76 1.01 13.49
CA SER A 252 -7.91 0.22 14.71
C SER A 252 -8.69 0.94 15.81
N LYS A 253 -8.65 2.28 15.84
CA LYS A 253 -9.43 3.11 16.80
C LYS A 253 -10.92 3.13 16.49
N HIS A 254 -11.30 2.78 15.26
CA HIS A 254 -12.69 2.83 14.76
C HIS A 254 -13.22 1.44 14.39
N VAL A 255 -12.65 0.36 14.96
CA VAL A 255 -13.05 -1.02 14.63
C VAL A 255 -14.54 -1.28 14.81
N ASP A 256 -15.16 -0.67 15.82
CA ASP A 256 -16.59 -0.85 16.11
C ASP A 256 -17.52 -0.27 15.03
N THR A 257 -17.04 0.67 14.22
CA THR A 257 -17.81 1.27 13.13
C THR A 257 -17.44 0.71 11.75
N ILE A 258 -16.39 -0.13 11.67
CA ILE A 258 -15.90 -0.71 10.41
C ILE A 258 -16.55 -2.07 10.15
N LYS A 259 -17.31 -2.17 9.05
CA LYS A 259 -17.78 -3.43 8.49
C LYS A 259 -16.74 -4.03 7.55
N GLN A 260 -16.53 -5.34 7.64
CA GLN A 260 -15.55 -6.06 6.81
C GLN A 260 -16.24 -7.08 5.91
N PRO A 261 -16.86 -6.64 4.79
CA PRO A 261 -17.44 -7.57 3.84
C PRO A 261 -16.35 -8.50 3.29
N SER A 262 -16.70 -9.78 3.19
CA SER A 262 -15.80 -10.81 2.63
C SER A 262 -15.98 -10.88 1.12
N SER A 263 -14.89 -11.12 0.41
CA SER A 263 -14.91 -11.41 -1.01
C SER A 263 -15.29 -12.88 -1.23
N ASN A 264 -16.18 -13.13 -2.18
CA ASN A 264 -16.50 -14.46 -2.70
C ASN A 264 -15.99 -14.61 -4.15
N THR A 265 -14.96 -13.84 -4.53
CA THR A 265 -14.40 -13.92 -5.88
C THR A 265 -13.84 -15.31 -6.17
N THR A 266 -14.03 -15.78 -7.41
CA THR A 266 -13.41 -17.00 -7.93
C THR A 266 -12.08 -16.72 -8.62
N THR A 267 -11.69 -15.46 -8.72
CA THR A 267 -10.42 -15.03 -9.31
C THR A 267 -9.24 -15.56 -8.49
N GLU A 268 -8.23 -16.10 -9.18
CA GLU A 268 -6.99 -16.54 -8.53
C GLU A 268 -6.21 -15.37 -7.91
N GLU A 269 -5.63 -15.55 -6.73
CA GLU A 269 -4.86 -14.52 -6.00
C GLU A 269 -3.72 -13.89 -6.84
N ASN A 270 -3.16 -14.65 -7.79
CA ASN A 270 -2.09 -14.19 -8.66
C ASN A 270 -2.56 -13.33 -9.85
N HIS A 271 -3.88 -13.22 -10.08
CA HIS A 271 -4.42 -12.45 -11.18
C HIS A 271 -4.28 -10.95 -10.93
N ILE A 272 -4.03 -10.17 -11.99
CA ILE A 272 -3.76 -8.72 -11.87
C ILE A 272 -4.98 -7.94 -11.35
N PHE A 273 -6.20 -8.43 -11.61
CA PHE A 273 -7.45 -7.80 -11.17
C PHE A 273 -7.99 -8.36 -9.85
N TYR A 274 -7.28 -9.28 -9.19
CA TYR A 274 -7.77 -9.96 -7.98
C TYR A 274 -8.29 -9.00 -6.90
N GLU A 275 -7.57 -7.90 -6.61
CA GLU A 275 -7.96 -6.92 -5.60
C GLU A 275 -9.26 -6.19 -5.97
N LEU A 276 -9.41 -5.81 -7.24
CA LEU A 276 -10.63 -5.17 -7.74
C LEU A 276 -11.80 -6.14 -7.76
N ASP A 277 -11.57 -7.40 -8.13
CA ASP A 277 -12.61 -8.43 -8.10
C ASP A 277 -13.06 -8.71 -6.66
N CYS A 278 -12.15 -8.60 -5.68
CA CYS A 278 -12.50 -8.67 -4.27
C CYS A 278 -13.41 -7.51 -3.83
N ILE A 279 -13.09 -6.28 -4.24
CA ILE A 279 -13.92 -5.11 -3.96
C ILE A 279 -15.27 -5.24 -4.66
N LYS A 280 -15.26 -5.62 -5.95
CA LYS A 280 -16.48 -5.84 -6.74
C LYS A 280 -17.38 -6.90 -6.13
N SER A 281 -16.81 -8.01 -5.65
CA SER A 281 -17.57 -9.05 -4.95
C SER A 281 -18.13 -8.60 -3.60
N ALA A 282 -17.49 -7.64 -2.94
CA ALA A 282 -17.93 -7.08 -1.67
C ALA A 282 -18.95 -5.94 -1.84
N TYR A 283 -19.02 -5.35 -3.03
CA TYR A 283 -19.93 -4.26 -3.36
C TYR A 283 -21.35 -4.78 -3.57
N ASP A 284 -22.30 -4.11 -2.93
CA ASP A 284 -23.74 -4.37 -3.08
C ASP A 284 -24.41 -3.00 -3.24
N SER A 285 -24.92 -2.71 -4.43
CA SER A 285 -25.51 -1.40 -4.74
C SER A 285 -26.76 -1.07 -3.93
N SER A 286 -27.40 -2.06 -3.27
CA SER A 286 -28.54 -1.81 -2.40
C SER A 286 -28.13 -1.31 -1.00
N ILE A 287 -26.91 -1.64 -0.56
CA ILE A 287 -26.41 -1.35 0.80
C ILE A 287 -25.27 -0.34 0.78
N HIS A 288 -24.33 -0.55 -0.13
CA HIS A 288 -23.04 0.14 -0.17
C HIS A 288 -23.04 1.26 -1.19
N ILE A 289 -22.38 2.36 -0.90
CA ILE A 289 -21.97 3.35 -1.89
C ILE A 289 -20.48 3.18 -2.14
N TYR A 290 -20.04 3.03 -3.39
CA TYR A 290 -18.61 2.77 -3.64
C TYR A 290 -17.81 4.08 -3.51
N TYR A 291 -16.92 4.12 -2.53
CA TYR A 291 -16.00 5.23 -2.34
C TYR A 291 -14.67 4.86 -3.01
N THR A 292 -14.36 5.58 -4.10
CA THR A 292 -13.04 5.53 -4.74
C THR A 292 -12.61 6.87 -5.34
N ASP A 293 -11.33 7.18 -5.19
CA ASP A 293 -10.63 8.28 -5.86
C ASP A 293 -10.00 7.84 -7.19
N ASP A 294 -10.15 6.58 -7.56
CA ASP A 294 -9.75 6.03 -8.85
C ASP A 294 -10.96 5.94 -9.78
N ALA A 295 -11.07 6.90 -10.69
CA ALA A 295 -12.18 6.98 -11.63
C ALA A 295 -12.28 5.75 -12.54
N ILE A 296 -11.18 5.04 -12.79
CA ILE A 296 -11.20 3.84 -13.61
C ILE A 296 -11.65 2.64 -12.77
N ALA A 297 -11.20 2.52 -11.52
CA ALA A 297 -11.72 1.50 -10.59
C ALA A 297 -13.24 1.65 -10.42
N ARG A 298 -13.72 2.88 -10.33
CA ARG A 298 -15.15 3.21 -10.28
C ARG A 298 -15.94 2.57 -11.42
N LEU A 299 -15.47 2.74 -12.67
CA LEU A 299 -16.10 2.16 -13.85
C LEU A 299 -16.06 0.63 -13.82
N TYR A 300 -14.96 0.05 -13.34
CA TYR A 300 -14.79 -1.41 -13.26
C TYR A 300 -15.74 -2.06 -12.24
N VAL A 301 -15.87 -1.45 -11.06
CA VAL A 301 -16.61 -2.02 -9.92
C VAL A 301 -18.11 -1.80 -10.06
N CYS A 302 -18.54 -0.59 -10.43
CA CYS A 302 -19.97 -0.24 -10.40
C CYS A 302 -20.74 -0.60 -11.66
N GLU A 303 -20.08 -0.91 -12.78
CA GLU A 303 -20.71 -1.08 -14.10
C GLU A 303 -21.54 0.19 -14.50
N ASP A 304 -21.84 0.36 -15.79
CA ASP A 304 -22.30 1.66 -16.33
C ASP A 304 -23.61 2.19 -15.69
N ASP A 305 -24.48 1.31 -15.18
CA ASP A 305 -25.79 1.67 -14.63
C ASP A 305 -25.71 2.31 -13.23
N HIS A 306 -24.61 2.12 -12.49
CA HIS A 306 -24.47 2.59 -11.10
C HIS A 306 -23.40 3.68 -10.92
N TYR A 307 -22.99 4.39 -11.97
CA TYR A 307 -21.99 5.45 -11.87
C TYR A 307 -22.38 6.56 -10.84
N ASN A 308 -23.68 6.82 -10.70
CA ASN A 308 -24.23 7.79 -9.75
C ASN A 308 -24.17 7.33 -8.28
N ASP A 309 -23.90 6.04 -8.05
CA ASP A 309 -23.85 5.40 -6.72
C ASP A 309 -22.44 5.32 -6.14
N THR A 310 -21.64 6.34 -6.41
CA THR A 310 -20.23 6.38 -5.98
C THR A 310 -19.91 7.72 -5.34
N ILE A 311 -18.84 7.77 -4.55
CA ILE A 311 -18.28 9.00 -3.96
C ILE A 311 -16.75 8.98 -4.06
N SER A 312 -16.15 10.13 -3.85
CA SER A 312 -14.72 10.41 -3.86
C SER A 312 -14.38 11.39 -2.74
N THR A 313 -13.10 11.65 -2.55
CA THR A 313 -12.58 12.64 -1.61
C THR A 313 -13.13 14.04 -1.88
N ILE A 314 -13.42 14.40 -3.14
CA ILE A 314 -14.05 15.68 -3.49
C ILE A 314 -15.45 15.79 -2.85
N ASP A 315 -16.22 14.70 -2.90
CA ASP A 315 -17.54 14.63 -2.27
C ASP A 315 -17.39 14.81 -0.75
N ILE A 316 -16.40 14.17 -0.13
CA ILE A 316 -16.13 14.29 1.32
C ILE A 316 -15.76 15.71 1.72
N ILE A 317 -14.84 16.36 1.01
CA ILE A 317 -14.44 17.76 1.31
C ILE A 317 -15.67 18.66 1.23
N THR A 318 -16.53 18.46 0.22
CA THR A 318 -17.74 19.28 0.07
C THR A 318 -18.74 19.03 1.20
N ILE A 319 -18.94 17.76 1.57
CA ILE A 319 -19.79 17.39 2.71
C ILE A 319 -19.27 18.04 3.99
N LEU A 320 -17.97 17.96 4.26
CA LEU A 320 -17.39 18.55 5.48
C LEU A 320 -17.58 20.06 5.55
N LYS A 321 -17.45 20.74 4.40
CA LYS A 321 -17.73 22.18 4.29
C LYS A 321 -19.20 22.50 4.56
N GLU A 322 -20.13 21.72 3.99
CA GLU A 322 -21.57 21.94 4.19
C GLU A 322 -22.02 21.72 5.64
N TYR A 323 -21.37 20.80 6.36
CA TYR A 323 -21.63 20.54 7.78
C TYR A 323 -20.82 21.42 8.73
N SER A 324 -20.04 22.37 8.21
CA SER A 324 -19.15 23.23 9.01
C SER A 324 -18.18 22.43 9.89
N LEU A 325 -17.80 21.23 9.45
CA LEU A 325 -16.77 20.40 10.12
C LEU A 325 -15.36 20.83 9.72
N ILE A 326 -15.24 21.52 8.58
CA ILE A 326 -14.05 22.25 8.14
C ILE A 326 -14.48 23.63 7.65
N THR A 327 -13.58 24.60 7.70
CA THR A 327 -13.83 25.94 7.15
C THR A 327 -13.73 25.96 5.62
N GLN A 328 -14.11 27.08 5.03
CA GLN A 328 -13.98 27.27 3.58
C GLN A 328 -12.50 27.35 3.17
N GLU A 329 -11.66 27.96 4.01
CA GLU A 329 -10.21 28.02 3.84
C GLU A 329 -9.60 26.61 3.88
N GLU A 330 -9.93 25.81 4.91
CA GLU A 330 -9.44 24.43 5.02
C GLU A 330 -9.86 23.57 3.82
N ALA A 331 -11.10 23.71 3.34
CA ALA A 331 -11.57 23.01 2.15
C ALA A 331 -10.75 23.39 0.91
N ALA A 332 -10.47 24.68 0.72
CA ALA A 332 -9.66 25.18 -0.39
C ALA A 332 -8.20 24.69 -0.31
N GLU A 333 -7.62 24.64 0.90
CA GLU A 333 -6.31 24.03 1.14
C GLU A 333 -6.28 22.54 0.77
N LYS A 334 -7.33 21.77 1.11
CA LYS A 334 -7.39 20.34 0.71
C LYS A 334 -7.46 20.16 -0.80
N PHE A 335 -8.21 21.02 -1.51
CA PHE A 335 -8.21 21.00 -2.98
C PHE A 335 -6.85 21.39 -3.57
N ALA A 336 -6.16 22.38 -2.97
CA ALA A 336 -4.81 22.75 -3.38
C ALA A 336 -3.81 21.59 -3.14
N GLN A 337 -3.93 20.87 -2.02
CA GLN A 337 -3.12 19.68 -1.72
C GLN A 337 -3.34 18.56 -2.75
N LEU A 338 -4.60 18.27 -3.12
CA LEU A 338 -4.90 17.30 -4.19
C LEU A 338 -4.24 17.69 -5.52
N CYS A 339 -4.23 18.99 -5.86
CA CYS A 339 -3.53 19.48 -7.05
C CYS A 339 -2.01 19.33 -6.92
N ALA A 340 -1.44 19.62 -5.74
CA ALA A 340 -0.02 19.44 -5.44
C ALA A 340 0.41 17.97 -5.47
N PHE A 341 -0.52 17.03 -5.21
CA PHE A 341 -0.30 15.60 -5.33
C PHE A 341 -0.40 15.07 -6.77
N ASN A 342 -0.53 15.96 -7.76
CA ASN A 342 -0.73 15.64 -9.18
C ASN A 342 -1.97 14.76 -9.44
N VAL A 343 -3.04 14.90 -8.64
CA VAL A 343 -4.32 14.22 -8.90
C VAL A 343 -5.04 14.92 -10.05
N MET A 344 -5.24 14.21 -11.15
CA MET A 344 -5.97 14.68 -12.31
C MET A 344 -7.49 14.65 -12.08
N GLY A 345 -8.19 15.66 -12.60
CA GLY A 345 -9.65 15.73 -12.54
C GLY A 345 -10.18 16.37 -11.25
N THR A 346 -9.31 16.97 -10.43
CA THR A 346 -9.71 17.77 -9.28
C THR A 346 -10.47 19.03 -9.75
N PRO A 347 -11.74 19.23 -9.35
CA PRO A 347 -12.47 20.44 -9.70
C PRO A 347 -11.89 21.62 -8.90
N ILE A 348 -11.42 22.64 -9.61
CA ILE A 348 -10.95 23.88 -9.00
C ILE A 348 -11.99 24.95 -9.30
N HIS A 349 -12.67 25.46 -8.27
CA HIS A 349 -13.57 26.59 -8.43
C HIS A 349 -12.81 27.90 -8.26
N TYR A 350 -13.25 28.94 -8.99
CA TYR A 350 -12.65 30.27 -8.95
C TYR A 350 -12.60 30.86 -7.52
N ASN A 351 -13.63 30.59 -6.71
CA ASN A 351 -13.68 31.05 -5.33
C ASN A 351 -12.62 30.39 -4.44
N ASP A 352 -12.27 29.12 -4.68
CA ASP A 352 -11.26 28.41 -3.90
C ASP A 352 -9.87 29.01 -4.18
N ILE A 353 -9.59 29.37 -5.43
CA ILE A 353 -8.36 30.08 -5.83
C ILE A 353 -8.24 31.42 -5.11
N LEU A 354 -9.32 32.21 -5.09
CA LEU A 354 -9.31 33.53 -4.45
C LEU A 354 -9.08 33.45 -2.93
N ILE A 355 -9.54 32.39 -2.28
CA ILE A 355 -9.39 32.21 -0.83
C ILE A 355 -7.94 31.86 -0.50
N VAL A 356 -7.35 30.90 -1.21
CA VAL A 356 -5.93 30.52 -1.01
C VAL A 356 -5.01 31.71 -1.30
N LEU A 357 -5.24 32.44 -2.40
CA LEU A 357 -4.43 33.62 -2.74
C LEU A 357 -4.57 34.78 -1.74
N LYS A 358 -5.71 34.92 -1.07
CA LYS A 358 -5.90 35.94 -0.03
C LYS A 358 -5.20 35.58 1.27
N ALA A 359 -5.10 34.29 1.61
CA ALA A 359 -4.37 33.83 2.78
C ALA A 359 -2.85 34.06 2.66
N ASP A 360 -2.31 34.03 1.44
CA ASP A 360 -0.88 34.24 1.15
C ASP A 360 -0.46 35.71 1.01
N LEU A 361 -1.41 36.66 1.00
CA LEU A 361 -1.10 38.09 0.95
C LEU A 361 -0.86 38.62 2.38
N PRO A 362 0.28 39.25 2.67
CA PRO A 362 0.50 39.85 3.99
C PRO A 362 -0.58 40.90 4.24
N GLU A 363 -1.23 40.83 5.41
CA GLU A 363 -2.17 41.86 5.87
C GLU A 363 -1.46 43.23 5.79
N GLY A 364 -1.96 44.09 4.89
CA GLY A 364 -1.42 45.41 4.62
C GLY A 364 -1.78 46.43 5.68
#